data_AF-A0A1E1WX31-F1
#
_entry.id   AF-A0A1E1WX31-F1
#
_cell.length_a   1.000
_cell.length_b   1.000
_cell.length_c   1.000
_cell.angle_alpha   90.00
_cell.angle_beta   90.00
_cell.angle_gamma   90.00
#
_symmetry.space_group_name_H-M   'P 1'
#
loop_
_entity.id
_entity.type
_entity.pdbx_description
1 polymer ?
#
loop_
_entity_poly.entity_id
_entity_poly.type
_entity_poly.pdbx_seq_one_letter_code
_entity_poly.pdbx_strand_id
1 'polypeptide(L)'
;CKNGSESEGWMCDGEEGNRTCHRRDYFYDKDQNTCPFLGFLGCGGDENRFPSQEDCIDHCRLRPNPNDSFYKNWLAGLPNCTKDFDPKVDNGTVQRFYLNHTTQHCQPVSVQKGDDYFPSWGDCVHKCKSGTSDKLPRCKQEKNTGEPPKGFNCTANEEDRYTVCVEDTKTE
;
A
#
# COMPACT_ATOMS: atom_id res chain seq x y z
N CYS A 1 8.18 0.98 17.18
CA CYS A 1 9.11 1.98 17.77
C CYS A 1 8.35 3.10 18.44
N LYS A 2 8.73 3.40 19.70
CA LYS A 2 7.89 3.88 20.81
C LYS A 2 6.68 2.96 21.07
N ASN A 3 6.53 2.48 22.31
CA ASN A 3 5.47 1.58 22.79
C ASN A 3 5.43 0.13 22.26
N GLY A 4 6.51 -0.40 21.66
CA GLY A 4 6.58 -1.83 21.34
C GLY A 4 5.55 -2.32 20.29
N SER A 5 4.91 -1.41 19.55
CA SER A 5 4.00 -1.80 18.48
C SER A 5 4.77 -2.41 17.30
N GLU A 6 4.45 -3.65 16.95
CA GLU A 6 4.84 -4.29 15.71
C GLU A 6 4.14 -3.57 14.55
N SER A 7 4.89 -3.14 13.54
CA SER A 7 4.26 -2.59 12.34
C SER A 7 3.61 -3.73 11.55
N GLU A 8 2.36 -3.59 11.14
CA GLU A 8 1.67 -4.58 10.30
C GLU A 8 2.49 -4.91 9.04
N GLY A 9 2.58 -6.19 8.68
CA GLY A 9 3.24 -6.67 7.46
C GLY A 9 4.65 -7.24 7.61
N TRP A 10 5.18 -7.39 8.83
CA TRP A 10 6.36 -8.26 9.06
C TRP A 10 5.91 -9.71 9.21
N MET A 11 6.67 -10.62 8.60
CA MET A 11 6.55 -12.07 8.79
C MET A 11 7.68 -12.50 9.71
N CYS A 12 7.37 -12.83 10.96
CA CYS A 12 8.37 -13.18 11.97
C CYS A 12 8.24 -14.65 12.37
N ASP A 13 9.38 -15.32 12.46
CA ASP A 13 9.53 -16.69 12.95
C ASP A 13 10.49 -16.71 14.15
N GLY A 14 10.34 -17.72 15.02
CA GLY A 14 11.19 -17.93 16.20
C GLY A 14 10.59 -17.50 17.53
N GLU A 15 11.33 -17.77 18.61
CA GLU A 15 10.95 -17.43 19.99
C GLU A 15 11.57 -16.10 20.44
N GLU A 16 11.08 -15.52 21.53
CA GLU A 16 11.65 -14.30 22.12
C GLU A 16 13.14 -14.49 22.47
N GLY A 17 13.99 -13.58 21.98
CA GLY A 17 15.45 -13.68 22.06
C GLY A 17 16.11 -14.39 20.88
N ASN A 18 15.33 -14.87 19.90
CA ASN A 18 15.80 -15.48 18.65
C ASN A 18 14.75 -15.34 17.52
N ARG A 19 14.18 -14.14 17.36
CA ARG A 19 13.23 -13.87 16.27
C ARG A 19 13.94 -13.43 15.00
N THR A 20 13.50 -13.97 13.87
CA THR A 20 13.87 -13.47 12.52
C THR A 20 12.62 -12.97 11.83
N CYS A 21 12.65 -11.73 11.37
CA CYS A 21 11.54 -11.06 10.72
C CYS A 21 11.89 -10.66 9.29
N HIS A 22 10.96 -10.90 8.38
CA HIS A 22 11.08 -10.58 6.97
C HIS A 22 10.00 -9.60 6.54
N ARG A 23 10.37 -8.65 5.69
CA ARG A 23 9.43 -7.71 5.10
C ARG A 23 9.85 -7.28 3.71
N ARG A 24 8.84 -6.99 2.90
CA ARG A 24 9.01 -6.40 1.58
C ARG A 24 8.09 -5.18 1.50
N ASP A 25 8.67 -4.05 1.11
CA ASP A 25 7.89 -2.86 0.77
C ASP A 25 8.49 -2.20 -0.47
N TYR A 26 7.69 -1.36 -1.08
CA TYR A 26 8.03 -0.58 -2.26
C TYR A 26 7.78 0.89 -1.98
N PHE A 27 8.53 1.77 -2.65
CA PHE A 27 8.26 3.21 -2.64
C PHE A 27 8.08 3.69 -4.07
N TYR A 28 7.42 4.83 -4.21
CA TYR A 28 7.29 5.47 -5.51
C TYR A 28 8.49 6.38 -5.79
N ASP A 29 9.25 6.06 -6.83
CA ASP A 29 10.27 6.94 -7.39
C ASP A 29 9.60 7.84 -8.45
N LYS A 30 9.46 9.13 -8.11
CA LYS A 30 8.81 10.12 -8.99
C LYS A 30 9.64 10.48 -10.21
N ASP A 31 10.97 10.38 -10.12
CA ASP A 31 11.89 10.78 -11.19
C ASP A 31 11.94 9.69 -12.25
N GLN A 32 11.92 8.42 -11.83
CA GLN A 32 11.86 7.27 -12.73
C GLN A 32 10.43 6.86 -13.09
N ASN A 33 9.43 7.34 -12.35
CA ASN A 33 8.04 6.90 -12.44
C ASN A 33 7.89 5.37 -12.27
N THR A 34 8.64 4.81 -11.32
CA THR A 34 8.70 3.37 -11.00
C THR A 34 8.40 3.12 -9.52
N CYS A 35 8.21 1.86 -9.18
CA CYS A 35 7.95 1.40 -7.81
C CYS A 35 9.00 0.38 -7.37
N PRO A 36 10.25 0.81 -7.12
CA PRO A 36 11.33 -0.08 -6.68
C PRO A 36 11.17 -0.54 -5.23
N PHE A 37 11.96 -1.56 -4.86
CA PHE A 37 12.06 -2.04 -3.48
C PHE A 37 12.55 -0.92 -2.55
N LEU A 38 11.90 -0.76 -1.40
CA LEU A 38 12.22 0.28 -0.43
C LEU A 38 13.37 -0.11 0.49
N GLY A 39 13.39 -1.34 1.01
CA GLY A 39 14.33 -1.72 2.07
C GLY A 39 14.01 -1.06 3.40
N PHE A 40 12.73 -0.97 3.78
CA PHE A 40 12.32 -0.41 5.06
C PHE A 40 12.87 -1.24 6.22
N LEU A 41 13.49 -0.57 7.20
CA LEU A 41 14.23 -1.22 8.29
C LEU A 41 13.38 -1.46 9.54
N GLY A 42 12.15 -0.95 9.61
CA GLY A 42 11.17 -1.32 10.63
C GLY A 42 10.62 -0.16 11.45
N CYS A 43 11.36 0.94 11.59
CA CYS A 43 10.91 2.08 12.39
C CYS A 43 11.02 3.42 11.67
N GLY A 44 10.04 4.30 11.96
CA GLY A 44 9.93 5.59 11.31
C GLY A 44 9.55 5.43 9.84
N GLY A 45 10.32 6.07 8.96
CA GLY A 45 9.96 6.20 7.56
C GLY A 45 8.86 7.24 7.35
N ASP A 46 8.27 7.20 6.17
CA ASP A 46 7.11 8.01 5.80
C ASP A 46 6.03 7.17 5.10
N GLU A 47 5.04 7.84 4.50
CA GLU A 47 3.90 7.18 3.86
C GLU A 47 4.17 6.77 2.41
N ASN A 48 5.33 7.10 1.83
CA ASN A 48 5.76 6.59 0.52
C ASN A 48 6.27 5.15 0.66
N ARG A 49 5.45 4.30 1.25
CA ARG A 49 5.73 2.89 1.56
C ARG A 49 4.48 2.07 1.28
N PHE A 50 4.63 1.09 0.40
CA PHE A 50 3.55 0.24 -0.08
C PHE A 50 3.91 -1.24 0.16
N PRO A 51 2.94 -2.07 0.58
CA PRO A 51 3.21 -3.49 0.87
C PRO A 51 3.42 -4.33 -0.39
N SER A 52 3.02 -3.84 -1.57
CA SER A 52 3.26 -4.48 -2.86
C SER A 52 3.64 -3.47 -3.94
N GLN A 53 4.24 -3.97 -5.01
CA GLN A 53 4.61 -3.13 -6.16
C GLN A 53 3.33 -2.63 -6.85
N GLU A 54 2.32 -3.48 -6.93
CA GLU A 54 0.99 -3.22 -7.49
C GLU A 54 0.30 -2.08 -6.72
N ASP A 55 0.32 -2.12 -5.38
CA ASP A 55 -0.23 -1.03 -4.56
C ASP A 55 0.49 0.29 -4.84
N CYS A 56 1.83 0.29 -4.93
CA CYS A 56 2.56 1.51 -5.28
C CYS A 56 2.14 2.05 -6.66
N ILE A 57 2.03 1.17 -7.65
CA ILE A 57 1.61 1.53 -9.01
C ILE A 57 0.21 2.13 -9.01
N ASP A 58 -0.74 1.46 -8.36
CA ASP A 58 -2.15 1.84 -8.33
C ASP A 58 -2.37 3.19 -7.63
N HIS A 59 -1.53 3.51 -6.64
CA HIS A 59 -1.67 4.75 -5.88
C HIS A 59 -0.88 5.93 -6.45
N CYS A 60 0.28 5.70 -7.09
CA CYS A 60 1.23 6.77 -7.40
C CYS A 60 1.62 6.92 -8.87
N ARG A 61 1.57 5.86 -9.68
CA ARG A 61 1.93 5.99 -11.10
C ARG A 61 0.84 6.71 -11.86
N LEU A 62 1.27 7.53 -12.82
CA LEU A 62 0.36 8.11 -13.80
C LEU A 62 -0.22 6.97 -14.65
N ARG A 63 -1.55 6.89 -14.69
CA ARG A 63 -2.27 5.98 -15.59
C ARG A 63 -2.18 6.48 -17.05
N PRO A 64 -2.48 5.61 -18.03
CA PRO A 64 -2.43 5.94 -19.46
C PRO A 64 -3.23 7.20 -19.80
N ASN A 65 -2.87 7.84 -20.92
CA ASN A 65 -3.53 9.05 -21.40
C ASN A 65 -5.07 8.87 -21.39
N PRO A 66 -5.85 9.77 -20.77
CA PRO A 66 -7.31 9.69 -20.78
C PRO A 66 -7.92 9.63 -22.18
N ASN A 67 -7.19 10.06 -23.22
CA ASN A 67 -7.59 9.97 -24.62
C ASN A 67 -7.27 8.63 -25.30
N ASP A 68 -6.57 7.73 -24.63
CA ASP A 68 -6.35 6.37 -25.09
C ASP A 68 -7.68 5.60 -25.13
N SER A 69 -8.03 5.07 -26.30
CA SER A 69 -9.32 4.42 -26.54
C SER A 69 -9.48 3.12 -25.74
N PHE A 70 -8.39 2.38 -25.53
CA PHE A 70 -8.40 1.18 -24.70
C PHE A 70 -8.66 1.53 -23.24
N TYR A 71 -7.98 2.56 -22.72
CA TYR A 71 -8.17 3.02 -21.35
C TYR A 71 -9.58 3.58 -21.11
N LYS A 72 -10.15 4.34 -22.06
CA LYS A 72 -11.56 4.79 -21.99
C LYS A 72 -12.54 3.63 -21.90
N ASN A 73 -12.35 2.61 -22.73
CA ASN A 73 -13.22 1.43 -22.74
C ASN A 73 -13.13 0.65 -21.43
N TRP A 74 -11.93 0.50 -20.88
CA TRP A 74 -11.74 -0.13 -19.58
C TRP A 74 -12.39 0.68 -18.44
N LEU A 75 -12.23 2.01 -18.42
CA LEU A 75 -12.91 2.89 -17.45
C LEU A 75 -14.43 2.78 -17.52
N ALA A 76 -14.99 2.58 -18.72
CA ALA A 76 -16.42 2.40 -18.91
C ALA A 76 -16.94 1.10 -18.25
N GLY A 77 -16.11 0.06 -18.19
CA GLY A 77 -16.44 -1.22 -17.54
C GLY A 77 -16.33 -1.22 -16.02
N LEU A 78 -15.70 -0.21 -15.41
CA LEU A 78 -15.63 -0.10 -13.95
C LEU A 78 -17.00 0.20 -13.31
N PRO A 79 -17.17 -0.07 -12.00
CA PRO A 79 -18.36 0.32 -11.26
C PRO A 79 -18.63 1.84 -11.27
N ASN A 80 -19.84 2.23 -10.88
CA ASN A 80 -20.20 3.63 -10.75
C ASN A 80 -19.75 4.21 -9.39
N CYS A 81 -19.76 5.53 -9.29
CA CYS A 81 -19.30 6.23 -8.10
C CYS A 81 -20.41 6.46 -7.06
N THR A 82 -21.61 5.91 -7.28
CA THR A 82 -22.82 6.18 -6.49
C THR A 82 -23.20 5.02 -5.58
N LYS A 83 -22.48 3.90 -5.66
CA LYS A 83 -22.74 2.73 -4.81
C LYS A 83 -22.28 3.03 -3.38
N ASP A 84 -23.26 3.11 -2.49
CA ASP A 84 -23.03 3.17 -1.05
C ASP A 84 -22.72 1.79 -0.48
N PHE A 85 -21.92 1.78 0.60
CA PHE A 85 -21.59 0.61 1.39
C PHE A 85 -22.58 0.47 2.56
N ASP A 86 -23.24 -0.68 2.69
CA ASP A 86 -24.06 -1.02 3.85
C ASP A 86 -23.40 -2.17 4.64
N PRO A 87 -22.79 -1.89 5.81
CA PRO A 87 -22.13 -2.91 6.63
C PRO A 87 -23.02 -4.09 7.04
N LYS A 88 -24.34 -3.92 7.04
CA LYS A 88 -25.29 -4.99 7.42
C LYS A 88 -25.47 -6.01 6.30
N VAL A 89 -25.33 -5.58 5.06
CA VAL A 89 -25.54 -6.41 3.86
C VAL A 89 -24.19 -6.84 3.27
N ASP A 90 -23.25 -5.91 3.23
CA ASP A 90 -21.94 -6.06 2.63
C ASP A 90 -20.93 -6.52 3.69
N ASN A 91 -21.14 -7.71 4.26
CA ASN A 91 -20.27 -8.30 5.28
C ASN A 91 -19.53 -9.54 4.76
N GLY A 92 -18.50 -9.33 3.95
CA GLY A 92 -17.71 -10.43 3.39
C GLY A 92 -16.21 -10.31 3.68
N THR A 93 -15.42 -11.05 2.92
CA THR A 93 -13.95 -11.06 3.02
C THR A 93 -13.26 -10.50 1.77
N VAL A 94 -14.03 -10.19 0.72
CA VAL A 94 -13.46 -9.67 -0.53
C VAL A 94 -13.18 -8.19 -0.37
N GLN A 95 -11.91 -7.80 -0.35
CA GLN A 95 -11.53 -6.41 -0.28
C GLN A 95 -11.81 -5.69 -1.60
N ARG A 96 -12.54 -4.58 -1.50
CA ARG A 96 -12.90 -3.69 -2.61
C ARG A 96 -12.89 -2.25 -2.14
N PHE A 97 -13.17 -1.32 -3.06
CA PHE A 97 -13.18 0.11 -2.78
C PHE A 97 -14.47 0.77 -3.27
N TYR A 98 -14.91 1.80 -2.57
CA TYR A 98 -16.04 2.64 -2.98
C TYR A 98 -15.74 4.11 -2.67
N LEU A 99 -16.44 5.02 -3.34
CA LEU A 99 -16.39 6.45 -3.00
C LEU A 99 -17.34 6.69 -1.82
N ASN A 100 -16.78 7.05 -0.67
CA ASN A 100 -17.58 7.56 0.43
C ASN A 100 -18.01 9.00 0.11
N HIS A 101 -19.32 9.22 -0.07
CA HIS A 101 -19.88 10.53 -0.41
C HIS A 101 -19.82 11.54 0.74
N THR A 102 -19.76 11.11 1.99
CA THR A 102 -19.62 11.99 3.15
C THR A 102 -18.21 12.55 3.24
N THR A 103 -17.20 11.69 3.10
CA THR A 103 -15.79 12.12 3.23
C THR A 103 -15.19 12.56 1.90
N GLN A 104 -15.86 12.27 0.78
CA GLN A 104 -15.29 12.42 -0.57
C GLN A 104 -13.96 11.67 -0.72
N HIS A 105 -13.83 10.49 -0.09
CA HIS A 105 -12.62 9.64 -0.18
C HIS A 105 -12.96 8.23 -0.64
N CYS A 106 -12.10 7.65 -1.47
CA CYS A 106 -12.17 6.23 -1.80
C CYS A 106 -11.69 5.43 -0.59
N GLN A 107 -12.53 4.55 -0.07
CA GLN A 107 -12.28 3.80 1.16
C GLN A 107 -12.34 2.28 0.90
N PRO A 108 -11.51 1.49 1.61
CA PRO A 108 -11.58 0.03 1.53
C PRO A 108 -12.84 -0.49 2.24
N VAL A 109 -13.43 -1.55 1.69
CA VAL A 109 -14.58 -2.27 2.24
C VAL A 109 -14.41 -3.77 2.03
N SER A 110 -15.05 -4.56 2.89
CA SER A 110 -15.03 -6.03 2.82
C SER A 110 -16.41 -6.55 2.44
N VAL A 111 -16.58 -6.93 1.17
CA VAL A 111 -17.89 -7.25 0.58
C VAL A 111 -17.99 -8.74 0.30
N GLN A 112 -19.21 -9.26 0.14
CA GLN A 112 -19.44 -10.65 -0.26
C GLN A 112 -19.21 -10.85 -1.76
N LYS A 113 -19.68 -9.89 -2.58
CA LYS A 113 -19.53 -9.86 -4.04
C LYS A 113 -18.83 -8.58 -4.44
N GLY A 114 -17.84 -8.69 -5.32
CA GLY A 114 -16.98 -7.58 -5.69
C GLY A 114 -17.46 -6.73 -6.86
N ASP A 115 -18.44 -7.19 -7.63
CA ASP A 115 -18.75 -6.62 -8.96
C ASP A 115 -19.30 -5.18 -8.91
N ASP A 116 -19.97 -4.81 -7.81
CA ASP A 116 -20.50 -3.47 -7.60
C ASP A 116 -19.47 -2.48 -7.03
N TYR A 117 -18.25 -2.95 -6.74
CA TYR A 117 -17.21 -2.17 -6.05
C TYR A 117 -15.90 -2.16 -6.84
N PHE A 118 -15.14 -1.07 -6.70
CA PHE A 118 -13.90 -0.91 -7.43
C PHE A 118 -12.87 -1.98 -7.00
N PRO A 119 -12.18 -2.62 -7.95
CA PRO A 119 -11.22 -3.67 -7.62
C PRO A 119 -9.94 -3.12 -7.01
N SER A 120 -9.54 -1.88 -7.34
CA SER A 120 -8.44 -1.17 -6.69
C SER A 120 -8.83 0.24 -6.23
N TRP A 121 -8.08 0.78 -5.27
CA TRP A 121 -8.22 2.16 -4.82
C TRP A 121 -7.98 3.14 -5.97
N GLY A 122 -6.97 2.86 -6.81
CA GLY A 122 -6.63 3.67 -7.97
C GLY A 122 -7.83 3.81 -8.89
N ASP A 123 -8.53 2.72 -9.18
CA ASP A 123 -9.67 2.71 -10.10
C ASP A 123 -10.82 3.60 -9.60
N CYS A 124 -11.10 3.53 -8.29
CA CYS A 124 -12.07 4.41 -7.64
C CYS A 124 -11.67 5.87 -7.77
N VAL A 125 -10.43 6.23 -7.43
CA VAL A 125 -9.98 7.63 -7.47
C VAL A 125 -9.99 8.16 -8.89
N HIS A 126 -9.51 7.38 -9.86
CA HIS A 126 -9.47 7.82 -11.25
C HIS A 126 -10.87 8.02 -11.81
N LYS A 127 -11.81 7.09 -11.57
CA LYS A 127 -13.17 7.20 -12.10
C LYS A 127 -13.99 8.27 -11.38
N CYS A 128 -13.82 8.39 -10.07
CA CYS A 128 -14.72 9.18 -9.22
C CYS A 128 -14.18 10.54 -8.80
N LYS A 129 -12.87 10.77 -8.94
CA LYS A 129 -12.21 12.01 -8.54
C LYS A 129 -11.38 12.65 -9.66
N SER A 130 -11.69 12.38 -10.92
CA SER A 130 -10.92 12.77 -12.13
C SER A 130 -10.60 14.28 -12.32
N GLY A 131 -10.85 15.15 -11.34
CA GLY A 131 -10.40 16.55 -11.29
C GLY A 131 -9.16 16.82 -10.42
N THR A 132 -8.69 15.87 -9.62
CA THR A 132 -7.46 16.02 -8.81
C THR A 132 -6.30 15.32 -9.50
N SER A 133 -5.73 15.96 -10.53
CA SER A 133 -4.53 15.45 -11.24
C SER A 133 -3.26 15.48 -10.38
N ASP A 134 -3.38 15.92 -9.13
CA ASP A 134 -2.30 15.93 -8.15
C ASP A 134 -2.09 14.53 -7.58
N LYS A 135 -0.91 13.97 -7.84
CA LYS A 135 -0.43 12.78 -7.15
C LYS A 135 -0.58 12.98 -5.64
N LEU A 136 -0.99 11.91 -4.92
CA LEU A 136 -1.12 11.96 -3.47
C LEU A 136 0.15 12.56 -2.83
N PRO A 137 0.02 13.33 -1.74
CA PRO A 137 1.18 13.89 -1.05
C PRO A 137 2.28 12.87 -0.75
N ARG A 138 1.90 11.64 -0.34
CA ARG A 138 2.85 10.55 -0.11
C ARG A 138 3.65 10.14 -1.34
N CYS A 139 3.08 10.24 -2.54
CA CYS A 139 3.78 9.96 -3.81
C CYS A 139 4.77 11.06 -4.20
N LYS A 140 4.92 12.12 -3.41
CA LYS A 140 5.89 13.20 -3.63
C LYS A 140 7.06 13.10 -2.66
N GLN A 141 6.99 12.23 -1.65
CA GLN A 141 8.05 12.05 -0.65
C GLN A 141 9.20 11.25 -1.26
N GLU A 142 10.41 11.47 -0.74
CA GLU A 142 11.62 10.76 -1.19
C GLU A 142 11.70 9.35 -0.59
N LYS A 143 12.65 8.53 -1.05
CA LYS A 143 12.93 7.22 -0.44
C LYS A 143 13.30 7.39 1.03
N ASN A 144 12.56 6.73 1.93
CA ASN A 144 12.85 6.75 3.36
C ASN A 144 12.81 5.34 3.96
N THR A 145 13.99 4.78 4.23
CA THR A 145 14.15 3.42 4.76
C THR A 145 13.88 3.32 6.25
N GLY A 146 13.78 4.45 6.96
CA GLY A 146 13.71 4.46 8.41
C GLY A 146 14.96 3.86 9.06
N GLU A 147 14.80 3.38 10.29
CA GLU A 147 15.87 2.82 11.11
C GLU A 147 15.47 1.44 11.69
N PRO A 148 16.44 0.58 12.04
CA PRO A 148 16.17 -0.67 12.74
C PRO A 148 15.52 -0.45 14.12
N PRO A 149 14.59 -1.33 14.56
CA PRO A 149 14.13 -1.35 15.94
C PRO A 149 15.29 -1.62 16.91
N LYS A 150 15.19 -1.08 18.14
CA LYS A 150 16.15 -1.38 19.20
C LYS A 150 16.15 -2.89 19.51
N GLY A 151 17.33 -3.52 19.53
CA GLY A 151 17.48 -4.95 19.78
C GLY A 151 17.29 -5.80 18.52
N PHE A 152 17.26 -5.20 17.32
CA PHE A 152 17.23 -5.91 16.05
C PHE A 152 18.31 -5.38 15.13
N ASN A 153 19.00 -6.30 14.46
CA ASN A 153 19.90 -6.00 13.37
C ASN A 153 19.18 -6.25 12.03
N CYS A 154 19.00 -5.21 11.23
CA CYS A 154 18.21 -5.24 10.00
C CYS A 154 19.05 -4.96 8.77
N THR A 155 18.93 -5.81 7.75
CA THR A 155 19.62 -5.69 6.46
C THR A 155 18.64 -5.81 5.30
N ALA A 156 18.68 -4.83 4.39
CA ALA A 156 17.92 -4.86 3.14
C ALA A 156 18.74 -5.51 2.03
N ASN A 157 18.16 -6.53 1.38
CA ASN A 157 18.75 -7.20 0.22
C ASN A 157 17.98 -6.77 -1.04
N GLU A 158 18.67 -6.06 -1.94
CA GLU A 158 18.10 -5.54 -3.18
C GLU A 158 17.86 -6.63 -4.25
N GLU A 159 18.61 -7.73 -4.23
CA GLU A 159 18.44 -8.84 -5.17
C GLU A 159 17.17 -9.64 -4.85
N ASP A 160 17.01 -10.01 -3.57
CA ASP A 160 15.84 -10.78 -3.10
C ASP A 160 14.62 -9.88 -2.85
N ARG A 161 14.83 -8.57 -2.77
CA ARG A 161 13.83 -7.54 -2.44
C ARG A 161 13.13 -7.85 -1.12
N TYR A 162 13.94 -8.11 -0.10
CA TYR A 162 13.51 -8.34 1.28
C TYR A 162 14.43 -7.62 2.25
N THR A 163 13.83 -7.03 3.28
CA THR A 163 14.52 -6.68 4.51
C THR A 163 14.40 -7.84 5.48
N VAL A 164 15.52 -8.22 6.08
CA VAL A 164 15.59 -9.23 7.14
C VAL A 164 16.08 -8.55 8.41
N CYS A 165 15.36 -8.74 9.51
CA CYS A 165 15.72 -8.26 10.84
C CYS A 165 15.89 -9.45 11.77
N VAL A 166 17.03 -9.55 12.45
CA VAL A 166 17.31 -10.60 13.43
C VAL A 166 17.39 -9.95 14.81
N GLU A 167 16.70 -10.52 15.80
CA GLU A 167 16.78 -10.07 17.18
C GLU A 167 18.19 -10.30 17.73
N ASP A 168 18.76 -9.28 18.37
CA ASP A 168 20.07 -9.39 19.00
C ASP A 168 20.00 -10.46 20.11
N THR A 169 20.87 -11.47 20.05
CA THR A 169 20.97 -12.43 21.16
C THR A 169 21.32 -11.66 22.43
N LYS A 170 20.52 -11.78 23.49
CA LYS A 170 20.87 -11.24 24.81
C LYS A 170 22.24 -11.78 25.20
N THR A 171 23.28 -10.96 25.08
CA THR A 171 24.56 -11.25 25.71
C THR A 171 24.32 -11.17 27.21
N GLU A 172 24.44 -12.31 27.90
CA GLU A 172 24.44 -12.39 29.37
C GLU A 172 25.53 -11.49 30.00
#